data_AF-A0A519BRN4-F1
#
_entry.id   AF-A0A519BRN4-F1
#
_cell.length_a   1.000
_cell.length_b   1.000
_cell.length_c   1.000
_cell.angle_alpha   90.00
_cell.angle_beta   90.00
_cell.angle_gamma   90.00
#
_symmetry.space_group_name_H-M   'P 1'
#
loop_
_entity.id
_entity.type
_entity.pdbx_description
1 polymer ?
#
loop_
_entity_poly.entity_id
_entity_poly.type
_entity_poly.pdbx_seq_one_letter_code
_entity_poly.pdbx_strand_id
1 'polypeptide(L)'
;MTNYHNFYPGADYGLDPKKDDSHIDLDYKFPASQFALPTDPRTANQLKAVSDKLRTGAKTIEVSGITPQVLESIPEQHLKEINRLNKLAGAELTFHGPLLEPTGLTNEGWSEASRNQVEKQMWSAIERGQKMDPEGNLIITFHSSNGLPDPETIMKDETGKIETKSLVEH
;
A
#
# COMPACT_ATOMS: atom_id res chain seq x y z
N MET A 1 2.51 -18.27 -21.96
CA MET A 1 1.96 -17.93 -20.62
C MET A 1 1.28 -16.59 -20.78
N THR A 2 -0.05 -16.58 -20.71
CA THR A 2 -0.87 -15.39 -20.93
C THR A 2 -1.19 -14.80 -19.56
N ASN A 3 -0.64 -13.62 -19.25
CA ASN A 3 -0.96 -12.91 -18.02
C ASN A 3 -2.40 -12.39 -18.13
N TYR A 4 -3.33 -13.03 -17.41
CA TYR A 4 -4.67 -12.50 -17.22
C TYR A 4 -4.59 -11.42 -16.14
N HIS A 5 -4.47 -10.17 -16.57
CA HIS A 5 -4.78 -9.04 -15.69
C HIS A 5 -6.25 -9.16 -15.31
N ASN A 6 -6.53 -9.52 -14.05
CA ASN A 6 -7.88 -9.48 -13.49
C ASN A 6 -8.28 -8.02 -13.35
N PHE A 7 -8.84 -7.46 -14.41
CA PHE A 7 -9.57 -6.20 -14.30
C PHE A 7 -10.79 -6.46 -13.42
N TYR A 8 -10.89 -5.71 -12.33
CA TYR A 8 -12.11 -5.63 -11.55
C TYR A 8 -13.26 -5.28 -12.52
N PRO A 9 -14.28 -6.14 -12.70
CA PRO A 9 -15.33 -5.93 -13.69
C PRO A 9 -16.28 -4.77 -13.36
N GLY A 10 -16.03 -4.05 -12.25
CA GLY A 10 -16.99 -3.17 -11.61
C GLY A 10 -17.90 -3.98 -10.69
N ALA A 11 -18.27 -3.39 -9.55
CA ALA A 11 -19.55 -3.71 -8.94
C ALA A 11 -20.62 -2.97 -9.72
N ASP A 12 -21.78 -3.59 -9.92
CA ASP A 12 -22.96 -2.87 -10.39
C ASP A 12 -23.19 -1.68 -9.45
N TYR A 13 -23.36 -0.50 -10.05
CA TYR A 13 -23.48 0.76 -9.31
C TYR A 13 -24.78 0.71 -8.50
N GLY A 14 -24.66 0.57 -7.17
CA GLY A 14 -25.80 0.61 -6.23
C GLY A 14 -26.38 2.01 -6.04
N LEU A 15 -26.49 2.77 -7.14
CA LEU A 15 -27.24 4.00 -7.28
C LEU A 15 -27.91 4.07 -8.68
N ASP A 16 -27.95 2.97 -9.45
CA ASP A 16 -28.75 2.89 -10.67
C ASP A 16 -30.22 2.74 -10.27
N PRO A 17 -31.09 3.74 -10.52
CA PRO A 17 -32.49 3.70 -10.13
C PRO A 17 -33.30 2.59 -10.82
N LYS A 18 -32.73 1.88 -11.81
CA LYS A 18 -33.33 0.72 -12.48
C LYS A 18 -32.91 -0.62 -11.88
N LYS A 19 -31.91 -0.64 -11.00
CA LYS A 19 -31.48 -1.84 -10.29
C LYS A 19 -31.81 -1.66 -8.81
N ASP A 20 -32.46 -2.65 -8.24
CA ASP A 20 -32.80 -2.69 -6.81
C ASP A 20 -31.52 -2.45 -5.99
N ASP A 21 -31.51 -1.39 -5.18
CA ASP A 21 -30.39 -0.92 -4.34
C ASP A 21 -30.11 -1.81 -3.12
N SER A 22 -30.87 -2.87 -2.99
CA SER A 22 -30.55 -4.04 -2.21
C SER A 22 -30.37 -5.10 -3.29
N HIS A 23 -29.25 -5.80 -3.46
CA HIS A 23 -28.69 -6.79 -2.57
C HIS A 23 -27.25 -7.03 -3.08
N ILE A 24 -26.25 -7.01 -2.21
CA ILE A 24 -25.10 -7.90 -2.44
C ILE A 24 -25.71 -9.29 -2.26
N ASP A 25 -26.21 -9.88 -3.35
CA ASP A 25 -26.84 -11.18 -3.32
C ASP A 25 -25.88 -12.15 -2.62
N LEU A 26 -26.35 -12.98 -1.69
CA LEU A 26 -25.50 -13.96 -0.99
C LEU A 26 -24.89 -14.98 -1.96
N ASP A 27 -25.37 -14.99 -3.21
CA ASP A 27 -24.84 -15.73 -4.34
C ASP A 27 -23.58 -15.07 -4.97
N TYR A 28 -23.31 -13.79 -4.69
CA TYR A 28 -22.06 -13.12 -5.08
C TYR A 28 -20.89 -13.57 -4.18
N LYS A 29 -20.32 -14.73 -4.53
CA LYS A 29 -19.18 -15.34 -3.85
C LYS A 29 -17.92 -15.13 -4.68
N PHE A 30 -17.01 -14.29 -4.20
CA PHE A 30 -15.67 -14.19 -4.75
C PHE A 30 -14.71 -15.10 -3.98
N PRO A 31 -13.86 -15.90 -4.66
CA PRO A 31 -12.82 -16.65 -3.96
C PRO A 31 -11.82 -15.69 -3.32
N ALA A 32 -11.31 -16.06 -2.14
CA ALA A 32 -10.31 -15.27 -1.42
C ALA A 32 -9.06 -14.92 -2.27
N SER A 33 -8.75 -15.75 -3.27
CA SER A 33 -7.66 -15.54 -4.22
C SER A 33 -7.80 -14.28 -5.09
N GLN A 34 -9.00 -13.70 -5.20
CA GLN A 34 -9.21 -12.45 -5.94
C GLN A 34 -8.92 -11.19 -5.12
N PHE A 35 -8.65 -11.33 -3.82
CA PHE A 35 -8.33 -10.21 -2.94
C PHE A 35 -6.82 -10.15 -2.66
N ALA A 36 -6.26 -8.94 -2.73
CA ALA A 36 -4.96 -8.64 -2.19
C ALA A 36 -5.09 -8.22 -0.72
N LEU A 37 -4.25 -8.76 0.16
CA LEU A 37 -4.33 -8.49 1.60
C LEU A 37 -3.04 -7.84 2.12
N PRO A 38 -3.11 -6.67 2.77
CA PRO A 38 -1.96 -6.11 3.45
C PRO A 38 -1.70 -6.79 4.80
N THR A 39 -0.44 -6.76 5.19
CA THR A 39 0.03 -7.16 6.52
C THR A 39 -0.11 -6.00 7.52
N ASP A 40 0.03 -6.28 8.82
CA ASP A 40 -0.03 -5.21 9.82
C ASP A 40 1.30 -4.44 9.85
N PRO A 41 1.31 -3.11 9.64
CA PRO A 41 2.55 -2.32 9.65
C PRO A 41 3.18 -2.18 11.05
N ARG A 42 2.47 -2.56 12.11
CA ARG A 42 2.92 -2.42 13.51
C ARG A 42 3.74 -3.62 13.99
N THR A 43 3.87 -4.68 13.20
CA THR A 43 4.61 -5.89 13.58
C THR A 43 5.92 -6.04 12.80
N ALA A 44 6.99 -6.36 13.51
CA ALA A 44 8.25 -6.77 12.90
C ALA A 44 8.22 -8.24 12.41
N ASN A 45 7.29 -9.05 12.93
CA ASN A 45 7.14 -10.45 12.54
C ASN A 45 6.31 -10.57 11.26
N GLN A 46 6.83 -9.97 10.18
CA GLN A 46 6.19 -9.97 8.87
C GLN A 46 6.09 -11.39 8.28
N LEU A 47 7.03 -12.29 8.59
CA LEU A 47 6.95 -13.67 8.15
C LEU A 47 5.67 -14.36 8.64
N LYS A 48 5.35 -14.20 9.93
CA LYS A 48 4.09 -14.72 10.49
C LYS A 48 2.89 -14.02 9.85
N ALA A 49 2.94 -12.70 9.71
CA ALA A 49 1.84 -11.93 9.13
C ALA A 49 1.50 -12.40 7.70
N VAL A 50 2.50 -12.57 6.83
CA VAL A 50 2.34 -13.11 5.48
C VAL A 50 1.79 -14.54 5.53
N SER A 51 2.34 -15.41 6.38
CA SER A 51 1.87 -16.79 6.53
C SER A 51 0.39 -16.86 6.91
N ASP A 52 -0.05 -16.04 7.87
CA ASP A 52 -1.45 -15.99 8.29
C ASP A 52 -2.39 -15.52 7.17
N LYS A 53 -1.94 -14.58 6.31
CA LYS A 53 -2.73 -14.15 5.15
C LYS A 53 -2.77 -15.20 4.05
N LEU A 54 -1.66 -15.89 3.77
CA LEU A 54 -1.65 -16.98 2.79
C LEU A 54 -2.60 -18.11 3.18
N ARG A 55 -2.75 -18.38 4.48
CA ARG A 55 -3.68 -19.39 5.00
C ARG A 55 -5.15 -19.08 4.71
N THR A 56 -5.52 -17.84 4.40
CA THR A 56 -6.89 -17.48 4.00
C THR A 56 -7.20 -17.87 2.55
N GLY A 57 -6.20 -18.31 1.77
CA GLY A 57 -6.32 -18.58 0.34
C GLY A 57 -6.10 -17.34 -0.54
N ALA A 58 -5.68 -16.21 0.04
CA ALA A 58 -5.28 -15.04 -0.73
C ALA A 58 -4.04 -15.36 -1.59
N LYS A 59 -4.03 -14.84 -2.81
CA LYS A 59 -2.94 -15.05 -3.78
C LYS A 59 -2.04 -13.85 -3.97
N THR A 60 -2.40 -12.69 -3.43
CA THR A 60 -1.56 -11.48 -3.45
C THR A 60 -1.47 -10.91 -2.05
N ILE A 61 -0.26 -10.74 -1.53
CA ILE A 61 -0.02 -10.21 -0.18
C ILE A 61 0.85 -8.97 -0.27
N GLU A 62 0.42 -7.87 0.36
CA GLU A 62 1.23 -6.67 0.51
C GLU A 62 1.97 -6.71 1.85
N VAL A 63 3.30 -6.70 1.79
CA VAL A 63 4.16 -6.61 2.97
C VAL A 63 4.32 -5.13 3.34
N SER A 64 3.90 -4.76 4.55
CA SER A 64 3.79 -3.38 4.99
C SER A 64 5.05 -2.92 5.72
N GLY A 65 5.85 -2.07 5.07
CA GLY A 65 7.02 -1.37 5.61
C GLY A 65 6.76 0.08 6.00
N ILE A 66 5.49 0.46 6.15
CA ILE A 66 4.99 1.83 6.36
C ILE A 66 5.66 2.55 7.54
N THR A 67 5.90 1.86 8.64
CA THR A 67 6.53 2.45 9.83
C THR A 67 8.04 2.24 9.78
N PRO A 68 8.88 3.29 9.60
CA PRO A 68 10.32 3.13 9.41
C PRO A 68 11.00 2.34 10.54
N GLN A 69 10.65 2.63 11.78
CA GLN A 69 11.22 1.99 12.97
C GLN A 69 10.90 0.49 13.02
N VAL A 70 9.68 0.11 12.60
CA VAL A 70 9.30 -1.30 12.50
C VAL A 70 10.03 -1.95 11.33
N LEU A 71 10.06 -1.30 10.17
CA LEU A 71 10.75 -1.81 8.98
C LEU A 71 12.22 -2.13 9.27
N GLU A 72 12.95 -1.24 9.94
CA GLU A 72 14.34 -1.43 10.33
C GLU A 72 14.54 -2.62 11.28
N SER A 73 13.57 -2.85 12.17
CA SER A 73 13.61 -3.97 13.12
C SER A 73 13.32 -5.35 12.50
N ILE A 74 12.80 -5.42 11.27
CA ILE A 74 12.54 -6.70 10.59
C ILE A 74 13.87 -7.39 10.28
N PRO A 75 14.10 -8.64 10.72
CA PRO A 75 15.29 -9.39 10.34
C PRO A 75 15.34 -9.65 8.83
N GLU A 76 16.51 -9.55 8.21
CA GLU A 76 16.65 -9.84 6.77
C GLU A 76 16.26 -11.28 6.41
N GLN A 77 16.48 -12.20 7.35
CA GLN A 77 16.10 -13.60 7.23
C GLN A 77 14.59 -13.75 7.06
N HIS A 78 13.77 -12.88 7.68
CA HIS A 78 12.33 -12.91 7.49
C HIS A 78 11.95 -12.54 6.05
N LEU A 79 12.60 -11.54 5.47
CA LEU A 79 12.34 -11.12 4.08
C LEU A 79 12.71 -12.24 3.08
N LYS A 80 13.86 -12.89 3.30
CA LYS A 80 14.28 -14.05 2.49
C LYS A 80 13.33 -15.24 2.65
N GLU A 81 12.85 -15.49 3.86
CA GLU A 81 11.93 -16.59 4.12
C GLU A 81 10.53 -16.31 3.58
N ILE A 82 10.08 -15.06 3.56
CA ILE A 82 8.85 -14.63 2.88
C ILE A 82 8.93 -14.97 1.38
N ASN A 83 10.07 -14.77 0.72
CA ASN A 83 10.27 -15.20 -0.68
C ASN A 83 10.05 -16.72 -0.84
N ARG A 84 10.70 -17.50 0.03
CA ARG A 84 10.59 -18.97 -0.01
C ARG A 84 9.15 -19.43 0.20
N LEU A 85 8.47 -18.83 1.18
CA LEU A 85 7.07 -19.09 1.48
C LEU A 85 6.16 -18.72 0.30
N ASN A 86 6.42 -17.58 -0.35
CA ASN A 86 5.67 -17.12 -1.51
C ASN A 86 5.78 -18.10 -2.69
N LYS A 87 7.01 -18.55 -2.99
CA LYS A 87 7.27 -19.57 -4.03
C LYS A 87 6.56 -20.90 -3.72
N LEU A 88 6.54 -21.32 -2.46
CA LEU A 88 5.85 -22.55 -2.03
C LEU A 88 4.32 -22.42 -2.11
N ALA A 89 3.77 -21.26 -1.75
CA ALA A 89 2.33 -21.01 -1.78
C ALA A 89 1.79 -20.68 -3.18
N GLY A 90 2.69 -20.38 -4.13
CA GLY A 90 2.34 -19.89 -5.46
C GLY A 90 1.50 -18.63 -5.38
N ALA A 91 1.97 -17.65 -4.61
CA ALA A 91 1.36 -16.35 -4.44
C ALA A 91 2.25 -15.24 -5.04
N GLU A 92 1.74 -14.02 -5.01
CA GLU A 92 2.42 -12.80 -5.44
C GLU A 92 2.61 -11.88 -4.23
N LEU A 93 3.71 -11.15 -4.24
CA LEU A 93 4.03 -10.17 -3.21
C LEU A 93 4.07 -8.77 -3.80
N THR A 94 3.64 -7.80 -3.00
CA THR A 94 3.97 -6.38 -3.18
C THR A 94 4.58 -5.84 -1.89
N PHE A 95 5.25 -4.70 -1.96
CA PHE A 95 5.85 -4.06 -0.79
C PHE A 95 5.40 -2.61 -0.68
N HIS A 96 4.88 -2.28 0.49
CA HIS A 96 4.54 -0.91 0.84
C HIS A 96 5.73 -0.27 1.55
N GLY A 97 6.33 0.73 0.94
CA GLY A 97 7.46 1.46 1.50
C GLY A 97 7.11 2.27 2.75
N PRO A 98 8.12 2.81 3.45
CA PRO A 98 7.90 3.68 4.59
C PRO A 98 7.19 4.98 4.21
N LEU A 99 6.42 5.53 5.16
CA LEU A 99 5.87 6.88 5.07
C LEU A 99 6.99 7.89 5.31
N LEU A 100 7.39 8.57 4.24
CA LEU A 100 8.45 9.56 4.21
C LEU A 100 7.98 10.76 3.38
N GLU A 101 8.57 11.94 3.60
CA GLU A 101 8.32 13.13 2.78
C GLU A 101 9.42 13.27 1.70
N PRO A 102 9.19 12.79 0.45
CA PRO A 102 10.27 12.66 -0.54
C PRO A 102 10.80 14.01 -1.03
N THR A 103 10.06 15.10 -0.84
CA THR A 103 10.45 16.45 -1.26
C THR A 103 11.62 17.02 -0.45
N GLY A 104 11.89 16.47 0.74
CA GLY A 104 12.81 17.06 1.71
C GLY A 104 12.23 18.25 2.47
N LEU A 105 10.92 18.47 2.35
CA LEU A 105 10.18 19.43 3.16
C LEU A 105 10.03 18.89 4.59
N THR A 106 10.30 19.76 5.56
CA THR A 106 10.08 19.51 6.98
C THR A 106 9.23 20.66 7.55
N ASN A 107 8.84 20.56 8.82
CA ASN A 107 8.18 21.68 9.51
C ASN A 107 9.06 22.93 9.61
N GLU A 108 10.39 22.78 9.50
CA GLU A 108 11.36 23.89 9.50
C GLU A 108 11.61 24.45 8.08
N GLY A 109 10.92 23.90 7.08
CA GLY A 109 11.10 24.22 5.67
C GLY A 109 11.87 23.17 4.90
N TRP A 110 12.19 23.52 3.66
CA TRP A 110 12.90 22.64 2.74
C TRP A 110 14.41 22.66 3.00
N SER A 111 15.06 21.48 2.92
CA SER A 111 16.52 21.40 2.87
C SER A 111 17.01 20.21 2.04
N GLU A 112 18.10 20.44 1.29
CA GLU A 112 18.78 19.41 0.50
C GLU A 112 19.30 18.25 1.37
N ALA A 113 19.73 18.55 2.61
CA ALA A 113 20.17 17.54 3.56
C ALA A 113 19.04 16.56 3.93
N SER A 114 17.83 17.10 4.19
CA SER A 114 16.65 16.29 4.51
C SER A 114 16.21 15.45 3.31
N ARG A 115 16.19 16.04 2.11
CA ARG A 115 15.90 15.31 0.86
C ARG A 115 16.83 14.11 0.69
N ASN A 116 18.14 14.31 0.85
CA ASN A 116 19.14 13.24 0.71
C ASN A 116 19.03 12.17 1.80
N GLN A 117 18.61 12.53 3.02
CA GLN A 117 18.33 11.55 4.06
C GLN A 117 17.12 10.68 3.72
N VAL A 118 16.02 11.29 3.26
CA VAL A 118 14.81 10.57 2.84
C VAL A 118 15.10 9.66 1.65
N GLU A 119 15.85 10.13 0.66
CA GLU A 119 16.26 9.32 -0.49
C GLU A 119 17.01 8.06 -0.06
N LYS A 120 17.94 8.16 0.91
CA LYS A 120 18.64 6.98 1.47
C LYS A 120 17.70 6.01 2.17
N GLN A 121 16.68 6.50 2.87
CA GLN A 121 15.68 5.65 3.51
C GLN A 121 14.80 4.93 2.47
N MET A 122 14.43 5.62 1.38
CA MET A 122 13.73 5.00 0.25
C MET A 122 14.58 3.91 -0.41
N TRP A 123 15.87 4.16 -0.65
CA TRP A 123 16.79 3.15 -1.18
C TRP A 123 16.93 1.94 -0.26
N SER A 124 17.07 2.16 1.04
CA SER A 124 17.11 1.06 2.02
C SER A 124 15.83 0.23 1.96
N ALA A 125 14.66 0.87 1.82
CA ALA A 125 13.40 0.16 1.65
C ALA A 125 13.34 -0.65 0.34
N ILE A 126 13.85 -0.12 -0.76
CA ILE A 126 13.96 -0.83 -2.05
C ILE A 126 14.86 -2.05 -1.92
N GLU A 127 16.05 -1.91 -1.35
CA GLU A 127 17.01 -3.00 -1.15
C GLU A 127 16.44 -4.10 -0.26
N ARG A 128 15.69 -3.72 0.78
CA ARG A 128 14.99 -4.67 1.66
C ARG A 128 13.84 -5.35 0.93
N GLY A 129 13.06 -4.61 0.14
CA GLY A 129 12.02 -5.14 -0.74
C GLY A 129 12.58 -6.22 -1.67
N GLN A 130 13.68 -5.93 -2.37
CA GLN A 130 14.34 -6.88 -3.27
C GLN A 130 14.75 -8.20 -2.59
N LYS A 131 14.97 -8.24 -1.27
CA LYS A 131 15.27 -9.51 -0.58
C LYS A 131 14.08 -10.48 -0.59
N MET A 132 12.86 -9.98 -0.75
CA MET A 132 11.65 -10.78 -0.86
C MET A 132 11.41 -11.32 -2.27
N ASP A 133 12.04 -10.75 -3.29
CA ASP A 133 12.05 -11.28 -4.65
C ASP A 133 13.30 -10.80 -5.42
N PRO A 134 14.45 -11.49 -5.27
CA PRO A 134 15.73 -11.03 -5.84
C PRO A 134 15.82 -11.15 -7.37
N GLU A 135 14.99 -12.00 -7.98
CA GLU A 135 15.02 -12.31 -9.41
C GLU A 135 13.80 -11.77 -10.16
N GLY A 136 12.77 -11.32 -9.44
CA GLY A 136 11.52 -10.85 -10.01
C GLY A 136 11.33 -9.34 -9.94
N ASN A 137 10.15 -8.92 -10.40
CA ASN A 137 9.74 -7.52 -10.48
C ASN A 137 8.78 -7.18 -9.33
N LEU A 138 9.28 -7.21 -8.10
CA LEU A 138 8.48 -6.81 -6.94
C LEU A 138 7.96 -5.38 -7.12
N ILE A 139 6.64 -5.21 -7.04
CA ILE A 139 6.03 -3.88 -7.04
C ILE A 139 6.25 -3.26 -5.67
N ILE A 140 6.89 -2.09 -5.66
CA ILE A 140 7.12 -1.29 -4.46
C ILE A 140 6.35 0.02 -4.58
N THR A 141 5.45 0.27 -3.63
CA THR A 141 4.63 1.48 -3.58
C THR A 141 5.19 2.44 -2.53
N PHE A 142 5.31 3.71 -2.91
CA PHE A 142 5.61 4.82 -2.01
C PHE A 142 4.51 5.86 -2.11
N HIS A 143 4.28 6.56 -1.01
CA HIS A 143 3.48 7.78 -1.03
C HIS A 143 4.32 8.92 -1.63
N SER A 144 3.72 9.74 -2.49
CA SER A 144 4.37 10.92 -3.08
C SER A 144 4.49 12.10 -2.12
N SER A 145 3.74 12.07 -1.02
CA SER A 145 3.76 13.03 0.08
C SER A 145 3.33 12.31 1.37
N ASN A 146 3.83 12.75 2.51
CA ASN A 146 3.43 12.26 3.83
C ASN A 146 2.72 13.34 4.67
N GLY A 147 1.87 14.12 4.01
CA GLY A 147 1.08 15.18 4.66
C GLY A 147 1.74 16.54 4.65
N LEU A 148 2.81 16.74 3.88
CA LEU A 148 3.40 18.05 3.61
C LEU A 148 3.47 18.33 2.10
N PRO A 149 3.15 19.55 1.66
CA PRO A 149 2.47 20.61 2.41
C PRO A 149 1.05 20.18 2.81
N ASP A 150 0.45 20.89 3.77
CA ASP A 150 -0.93 20.59 4.19
C ASP A 150 -1.87 20.62 2.98
N PRO A 151 -2.71 19.59 2.81
CA PRO A 151 -3.65 19.55 1.69
C PRO A 151 -4.70 20.66 1.82
N GLU A 152 -4.81 21.49 0.78
CA GLU A 152 -5.86 22.50 0.69
C GLU A 152 -7.18 21.84 0.24
N THR A 153 -8.28 22.08 0.95
CA THR A 153 -9.60 21.64 0.50
C THR A 153 -10.26 22.74 -0.30
N ILE A 154 -10.50 22.47 -1.58
CA ILE A 154 -11.19 23.39 -2.48
C ILE A 154 -12.65 22.94 -2.59
N MET A 155 -13.58 23.77 -2.13
CA MET A 155 -15.02 23.55 -2.30
C MET A 155 -15.58 24.46 -3.38
N LYS A 156 -16.43 23.91 -4.25
CA LYS A 156 -17.21 24.65 -5.22
C LYS A 156 -18.64 24.73 -4.72
N ASP A 157 -19.15 25.94 -4.52
CA ASP A 157 -20.54 26.14 -4.11
C ASP A 157 -21.53 25.93 -5.29
N GLU A 158 -22.83 25.94 -4.98
CA GLU A 158 -23.91 25.80 -5.96
C GLU A 158 -23.93 26.92 -7.02
N THR A 159 -23.29 28.06 -6.73
CA THR A 159 -23.15 29.20 -7.65
C THR A 159 -21.93 29.11 -8.55
N GLY A 160 -21.09 28.09 -8.32
CA GLY A 160 -19.85 27.85 -9.04
C GLY A 160 -18.64 28.63 -8.51
N LYS A 161 -18.77 29.33 -7.39
CA LYS A 161 -17.67 30.00 -6.71
C LYS A 161 -16.79 28.95 -6.04
N ILE A 162 -15.48 29.11 -6.21
CA ILE A 162 -14.46 28.25 -5.62
C ILE A 162 -13.96 28.93 -4.35
N GLU A 163 -14.08 28.24 -3.21
CA GLU A 163 -13.53 28.67 -1.92
C GLU A 163 -12.55 27.62 -1.41
N THR A 164 -11.32 28.06 -1.13
CA THR A 164 -10.32 27.24 -0.44
C THR A 164 -10.58 27.32 1.06
N LYS A 165 -10.91 26.20 1.69
CA LYS A 165 -10.91 26.08 3.15
C LYS A 165 -9.63 25.38 3.60
N SER A 166 -8.84 26.06 4.41
CA SER A 166 -7.81 25.41 5.22
C SER A 166 -8.51 24.62 6.33
N LEU A 167 -8.16 23.35 6.50
CA LEU A 167 -8.71 22.48 7.54
C LEU A 167 -8.09 22.72 8.92
N VAL A 168 -7.17 23.67 9.04
CA VAL A 168 -6.46 23.98 10.28
C VAL A 168 -6.96 25.32 10.82
N GLU A 169 -7.99 25.28 11.68
CA GLU A 169 -8.23 26.35 12.64
C GLU A 169 -7.15 26.24 13.73
N HIS A 170 -6.27 27.24 13.83
CA HIS A 170 -5.34 27.41 14.94
C HIS A 170 -6.04 28.07 16.14
#